data_AF-A0AAD9Z9K8-F1
#
_entry.id   AF-A0AAD9Z9K8-F1
#
_cell.length_a   1.000
_cell.length_b   1.000
_cell.length_c   1.000
_cell.angle_alpha   90.00
_cell.angle_beta   90.00
_cell.angle_gamma   90.00
#
_symmetry.space_group_name_H-M   'P 1'
#
loop_
_entity.id
_entity.type
_entity.pdbx_description
1 polymer ?
#
loop_
_entity_poly.entity_id
_entity_poly.type
_entity_poly.pdbx_seq_one_letter_code
_entity_poly.pdbx_strand_id
1 'polypeptide(L)'
;MNVSEDKLIAISGIASFVQQESAEEFPLDYVGGIWSQSLTSGLLWYVDKDRRLSRPSKYRAPSWSWAAVDGFITNDSLELGPSTSGLEILEQMITGPISTSNDSDDGLNK
;
A
#
# COMPACT_ATOMS: atom_id res chain seq x y z
N MET A 1 -11.17 -19.20 -3.82
CA MET A 1 -10.64 -17.82 -3.79
C MET A 1 -11.69 -16.93 -3.15
N ASN A 2 -11.36 -16.33 -2.01
CA ASN A 2 -12.22 -15.38 -1.32
C ASN A 2 -11.76 -13.98 -1.72
N VAL A 3 -12.54 -13.31 -2.58
CA VAL A 3 -12.22 -12.00 -3.18
C VAL A 3 -11.83 -10.93 -2.14
N SER A 4 -12.22 -11.09 -0.87
CA SER A 4 -11.86 -10.17 0.21
C SER A 4 -10.42 -10.35 0.72
N GLU A 5 -9.89 -11.57 0.75
CA GLU A 5 -8.52 -11.87 1.19
C GLU A 5 -7.49 -11.55 0.11
N ASP A 6 -7.85 -11.80 -1.16
CA ASP A 6 -6.97 -11.54 -2.31
C ASP A 6 -6.54 -10.06 -2.39
N LYS A 7 -7.44 -9.14 -2.00
CA LYS A 7 -7.15 -7.68 -1.96
C LYS A 7 -6.11 -7.33 -0.90
N LEU A 8 -6.22 -7.89 0.30
CA LEU A 8 -5.29 -7.60 1.39
C LEU A 8 -3.90 -8.16 1.08
N ILE A 9 -3.84 -9.34 0.45
CA ILE A 9 -2.59 -9.93 -0.04
C ILE A 9 -1.95 -9.02 -1.09
N ALA A 10 -2.72 -8.59 -2.09
CA ALA A 10 -2.20 -7.68 -3.13
C ALA A 10 -1.66 -6.37 -2.53
N ILE A 11 -2.40 -5.74 -1.62
CA ILE A 11 -1.95 -4.51 -0.95
C ILE A 11 -0.71 -4.76 -0.10
N SER A 12 -0.63 -5.89 0.61
CA SER A 12 0.56 -6.25 1.38
C SER A 12 1.79 -6.42 0.50
N GLY A 13 1.63 -6.97 -0.72
CA GLY A 13 2.72 -7.09 -1.69
C GLY A 13 3.23 -5.74 -2.17
N ILE A 14 2.31 -4.80 -2.47
CA ILE A 14 2.67 -3.42 -2.83
C ILE A 14 3.40 -2.74 -1.68
N ALA A 15 2.90 -2.90 -0.45
CA ALA A 15 3.53 -2.31 0.72
C ALA A 15 4.95 -2.86 0.93
N SER A 16 5.14 -4.17 0.85
CA SER A 16 6.46 -4.80 0.94
C SER A 16 7.44 -4.28 -0.11
N PHE A 17 6.97 -4.09 -1.35
CA PHE A 17 7.78 -3.50 -2.41
C PHE A 17 8.22 -2.07 -2.05
N VAL A 18 7.29 -1.21 -1.63
CA VAL A 18 7.61 0.16 -1.20
C VAL A 18 8.60 0.18 -0.02
N GLN A 19 8.44 -0.72 0.95
CA GLN A 19 9.39 -0.84 2.07
C GLN A 19 10.80 -1.22 1.60
N GLN A 20 10.90 -2.13 0.62
CA GLN A 20 12.17 -2.54 0.05
C GLN A 20 12.87 -1.38 -0.67
N GLU A 21 12.15 -0.67 -1.54
CA GLU A 21 12.71 0.43 -2.33
C GLU A 21 13.10 1.65 -1.47
N SER A 22 12.39 1.88 -0.36
CA SER A 22 12.65 3.01 0.54
C SER A 22 13.65 2.71 1.67
N ALA A 23 14.09 1.47 1.82
CA ALA A 23 14.82 1.00 3.01
C ALA A 23 16.12 1.78 3.32
N GLU A 24 16.85 2.21 2.28
CA GLU A 24 18.14 2.89 2.45
C GLU A 24 18.00 4.39 2.76
N GLU A 25 17.04 5.07 2.12
CA GLU A 25 16.88 6.52 2.24
C GLU A 25 15.84 6.94 3.28
N PHE A 26 14.73 6.23 3.35
CA PHE A 26 13.61 6.56 4.22
C PHE A 26 12.85 5.29 4.64
N PRO A 27 13.31 4.56 5.69
CA PRO A 27 12.73 3.29 6.06
C PRO A 27 11.26 3.44 6.47
N LEU A 28 10.40 2.72 5.76
CA LEU A 28 8.96 2.66 5.96
C LEU A 28 8.53 1.36 6.65
N ASP A 29 7.56 1.44 7.57
CA ASP A 29 6.98 0.26 8.22
C ASP A 29 5.49 0.17 7.94
N TYR A 30 5.05 -0.91 7.30
CA TYR A 30 3.63 -1.16 7.06
C TYR A 30 3.03 -2.08 8.12
N VAL A 31 2.20 -1.53 9.01
CA VAL A 31 1.62 -2.25 10.14
C VAL A 31 0.11 -2.23 10.07
N GLY A 32 -0.50 -3.42 9.98
CA GLY A 32 -1.96 -3.57 10.00
C GLY A 32 -2.68 -2.66 9.00
N GLY A 33 -2.13 -2.45 7.81
CA GLY A 33 -2.74 -1.62 6.77
C GLY A 33 -2.37 -0.13 6.81
N ILE A 34 -1.48 0.30 7.70
CA ILE A 34 -1.13 1.72 7.89
C ILE A 34 0.40 1.85 7.96
N TRP A 35 0.96 2.91 7.38
CA TRP A 35 2.38 3.25 7.56
C TRP A 35 2.63 3.75 8.98
N SER A 36 3.62 3.20 9.70
CA SER A 36 3.90 3.57 11.09
C SER A 36 4.23 5.06 11.25
N GLN A 37 4.86 5.64 10.22
CA GLN A 37 5.25 7.04 10.11
C GLN A 37 4.02 7.97 10.10
N SER A 38 2.87 7.48 9.66
CA SER A 38 1.60 8.21 9.65
C SER A 38 0.55 7.55 10.54
N LEU A 39 0.94 6.74 11.52
CA LEU A 39 -0.01 5.93 12.31
C LEU A 39 -1.08 6.80 12.98
N THR A 40 -0.72 7.95 13.53
CA THR A 40 -1.67 8.84 14.20
C THR A 40 -2.80 9.30 13.28
N SER A 41 -2.48 9.76 12.06
CA SER A 41 -3.49 10.17 11.07
C SER A 41 -4.15 8.97 10.38
N GLY A 42 -3.40 7.90 10.19
CA GLY A 42 -3.87 6.65 9.63
C GLY A 42 -4.91 5.95 10.51
N LEU A 43 -4.95 6.22 11.81
CA LEU A 43 -5.95 5.71 12.75
C LEU A 43 -7.21 6.60 12.86
N LEU A 44 -7.24 7.77 12.23
CA LEU A 44 -8.40 8.69 12.25
C LEU A 44 -9.49 8.31 11.24
N TRP A 45 -9.43 7.10 10.69
CA TRP A 45 -10.48 6.61 9.81
C TRP A 45 -11.78 6.37 10.59
N TYR A 46 -12.91 6.56 9.93
CA TYR A 46 -14.23 6.33 10.50
C TYR A 46 -15.20 5.80 9.44
N VAL A 47 -16.41 5.43 9.87
CA VAL A 47 -17.51 5.07 8.96
C VAL A 47 -18.66 6.03 9.19
N ASP A 48 -19.14 6.62 8.10
CA ASP A 48 -20.30 7.52 8.13
C ASP A 48 -21.47 6.83 8.83
N LYS A 49 -22.16 7.58 9.70
CA LYS A 49 -23.34 7.11 10.46
C LYS A 49 -24.42 6.46 9.60
N ASP A 50 -24.52 6.85 8.33
CA ASP A 50 -25.54 6.38 7.39
C ASP A 50 -25.11 5.11 6.62
N ARG A 51 -23.86 4.66 6.80
CA ARG A 51 -23.31 3.47 6.15
C ARG A 51 -23.30 2.28 7.09
N ARG A 52 -23.56 1.09 6.54
CA ARG A 52 -23.47 -0.16 7.29
C ARG A 52 -22.01 -0.61 7.37
N LEU A 53 -21.56 -0.91 8.59
CA LEU A 53 -20.30 -1.57 8.88
C LEU A 53 -20.58 -3.04 9.19
N SER A 54 -19.89 -3.95 8.52
CA SER A 54 -19.87 -5.37 8.92
C SER A 54 -18.44 -5.79 9.27
N ARG A 55 -18.28 -6.63 10.28
CA ARG A 55 -17.01 -7.30 10.53
C ARG A 55 -16.97 -8.63 9.77
N PRO A 56 -15.85 -8.97 9.11
CA PRO A 56 -15.67 -10.28 8.52
C PRO A 56 -15.87 -11.37 9.57
N SER A 57 -16.44 -12.51 9.16
CA SER A 57 -16.64 -13.66 10.06
C SER A 57 -15.35 -14.34 10.50
N LYS A 58 -14.26 -14.14 9.73
CA LYS A 58 -12.92 -14.64 10.03
C LYS A 58 -12.00 -13.47 10.36
N TYR A 59 -11.10 -13.68 11.32
CA TYR A 59 -10.06 -12.72 11.62
C TYR A 59 -9.14 -12.54 10.40
N ARG A 60 -8.92 -11.29 9.98
CA ARG A 60 -7.97 -10.94 8.91
C ARG A 60 -7.07 -9.75 9.22
N ALA A 61 -7.40 -8.96 10.24
CA ALA A 61 -6.62 -7.78 10.66
C ALA A 61 -6.92 -7.39 12.12
N PRO A 62 -6.00 -6.69 12.82
CA PRO A 62 -6.22 -6.15 14.15
C PRO A 62 -7.41 -5.18 14.21
N SER A 63 -8.07 -5.05 15.36
CA SER A 63 -9.32 -4.27 15.50
C SER A 63 -9.21 -2.77 15.18
N TRP A 64 -8.00 -2.21 15.24
CA TRP A 64 -7.69 -0.81 14.91
C TRP A 64 -7.38 -0.57 13.42
N SER A 65 -7.27 -1.64 12.62
CA SER A 65 -7.02 -1.55 11.18
C SER A 65 -8.30 -1.28 10.40
N TRP A 66 -8.22 -0.47 9.34
CA TRP A 66 -9.30 -0.31 8.38
C TRP A 66 -9.69 -1.64 7.70
N ALA A 67 -8.74 -2.58 7.60
CA ALA A 67 -8.97 -3.90 7.01
C ALA A 67 -9.82 -4.81 7.93
N ALA A 68 -10.07 -4.43 9.19
CA ALA A 68 -10.87 -5.22 10.12
C ALA A 68 -12.37 -5.19 9.86
N VAL A 69 -12.83 -4.39 8.90
CA VAL A 69 -14.24 -4.17 8.57
C VAL A 69 -14.45 -4.28 7.06
N ASP A 70 -15.66 -4.64 6.66
CA ASP A 70 -16.14 -4.60 5.29
C ASP A 70 -17.04 -3.38 5.12
N GLY A 71 -16.80 -2.62 4.05
CA GLY A 71 -17.57 -1.42 3.73
C GLY A 71 -16.67 -0.25 3.35
N PHE A 72 -17.29 0.91 3.20
CA PHE A 72 -16.57 2.15 2.94
C PHE A 72 -16.12 2.79 4.25
N ILE A 73 -14.87 3.21 4.29
CA ILE A 73 -14.28 4.00 5.36
C ILE A 73 -13.87 5.37 4.81
N THR A 74 -13.87 6.37 5.67
CA THR A 74 -13.46 7.75 5.38
C THR A 74 -12.26 8.09 6.26
N ASN A 75 -11.34 8.91 5.76
CA ASN A 75 -10.26 9.49 6.57
C ASN A 75 -10.03 10.94 6.13
N ASP A 76 -10.54 11.89 6.92
CA ASP A 76 -10.46 13.33 6.64
C ASP A 76 -9.06 13.89 6.88
N SER A 77 -8.15 13.13 7.50
CA SER A 77 -6.77 13.56 7.75
C SER A 77 -5.95 13.67 6.47
N LEU A 78 -6.44 13.07 5.37
CA LEU A 78 -5.85 13.22 4.03
C LEU A 78 -6.25 14.56 3.37
N GLU A 79 -7.14 15.36 3.97
CA GLU A 79 -7.57 16.66 3.42
C GLU A 79 -6.57 17.81 3.68
N LEU A 80 -5.31 17.50 4.00
CA LEU A 80 -4.25 18.51 4.09
C LEU A 80 -3.60 18.78 2.72
N GLY A 81 -4.37 19.38 1.80
CA GLY A 81 -3.87 20.09 0.61
C GLY A 81 -3.04 19.28 -0.40
N PRO A 82 -2.64 19.88 -1.54
CA PRO A 82 -1.77 19.22 -2.50
C PRO A 82 -0.34 19.15 -1.96
N SER A 83 -0.03 18.13 -1.15
CA SER A 83 1.36 17.67 -1.05
C SER A 83 1.53 16.49 -1.99
N THR A 84 1.98 16.81 -3.19
CA THR A 84 2.16 15.95 -4.37
C THR A 84 3.23 14.86 -4.18
N SER A 85 3.92 14.82 -3.03
CA SER A 85 5.08 13.97 -2.79
C SER A 85 4.79 12.47 -2.87
N GLY A 86 3.59 12.03 -2.43
CA GLY A 86 3.23 10.61 -2.48
C GLY A 86 2.92 10.09 -3.90
N LEU A 87 2.41 10.96 -4.79
CA LEU A 87 2.14 10.60 -6.19
C LEU A 87 3.42 10.65 -7.02
N GLU A 88 4.33 11.58 -6.71
CA GLU A 88 5.63 11.70 -7.38
C GLU A 88 6.48 10.42 -7.21
N ILE A 89 6.47 9.82 -6.02
CA ILE A 89 7.16 8.54 -5.77
C ILE A 89 6.55 7.39 -6.59
N LEU A 90 5.22 7.32 -6.68
CA LEU A 90 4.55 6.26 -7.46
C LEU A 90 4.76 6.44 -8.98
N GLU A 91 4.75 7.67 -9.49
CA GLU A 91 5.04 7.94 -10.90
C GLU A 91 6.50 7.65 -11.26
N GLN A 92 7.44 7.94 -10.37
CA GLN A 92 8.85 7.58 -10.56
C GLN A 92 9.05 6.06 -10.59
N MET A 93 8.33 5.30 -9.75
CA MET A 93 8.42 3.84 -9.77
C MET A 93 7.77 3.20 -11.01
N ILE A 94 6.72 3.78 -11.57
CA ILE A 94 6.07 3.28 -12.80
C ILE A 94 6.86 3.67 -14.07
N THR A 95 7.63 4.76 -14.01
CA THR A 95 8.33 5.35 -15.17
C THR A 95 9.85 5.07 -15.18
N GLY A 96 10.36 4.30 -14.21
CA GLY A 96 11.76 3.87 -14.21
C GLY A 96 12.14 3.14 -15.51
N PRO A 97 13.36 3.33 -16.04
CA PRO A 97 13.75 2.71 -17.30
C PRO A 97 13.72 1.19 -17.13
N ILE A 98 12.87 0.52 -17.92
CA ILE A 98 13.02 -0.91 -18.20
C ILE A 98 14.42 -1.05 -18.77
N SER A 99 15.39 -1.42 -17.93
CA SER A 99 16.69 -1.86 -18.39
C SER A 99 16.41 -3.16 -19.11
N THR A 100 16.13 -3.08 -20.41
CA THR A 100 16.25 -4.22 -21.29
C THR A 100 17.68 -4.71 -21.11
N SER A 101 17.84 -5.83 -20.40
CA SER A 101 19.07 -6.60 -20.45
C SER A 101 19.32 -6.86 -21.93
N ASN A 102 20.25 -6.11 -22.52
CA ASN A 102 20.83 -6.50 -23.79
C ASN A 102 21.55 -7.82 -23.51
N ASP A 103 20.86 -8.93 -23.77
CA ASP A 103 21.50 -10.21 -24.02
C ASP A 103 22.52 -9.97 -25.11
N SER A 104 23.76 -9.81 -24.67
CA SER A 104 24.94 -9.73 -25.49
C SER A 104 25.39 -11.16 -25.74
N ASP A 105 24.56 -11.93 -26.43
CA ASP A 105 24.94 -13.23 -26.99
C ASP A 105 25.06 -13.03 -28.49
N ASP A 106 26.29 -12.75 -28.96
CA ASP A 106 27.03 -13.72 -29.75
C ASP A 106 28.36 -13.10 -30.19
N GLY A 107 29.39 -13.36 -29.39
CA GLY A 107 30.78 -13.01 -29.69
C GLY A 107 31.61 -14.28 -29.79
N LEU A 108 31.75 -14.76 -31.03
CA LEU A 108 32.84 -15.61 -31.55
C LEU A 108 32.84 -17.10 -31.17
N ASN A 109 32.51 -17.94 -32.17
CA ASN A 109 33.32 -19.13 -32.45
C ASN A 109 33.23 -19.63 -33.91
N LYS A 110 34.14 -19.12 -34.75
CA LYS A 110 35.01 -19.81 -35.73
C LYS A 110 35.26 -19.00 -37.00
#